data_AF-A0A1C4U976-F1
#
_entry.id   AF-A0A1C4U976-F1
#
_cell.length_a   1.000
_cell.length_b   1.000
_cell.length_c   1.000
_cell.angle_alpha   90.00
_cell.angle_beta   90.00
_cell.angle_gamma   90.00
#
_symmetry.space_group_name_H-M   'P 1'
#
loop_
_entity.id
_entity.type
_entity.pdbx_description
1 polymer ?
#
loop_
_entity_poly.entity_id
_entity_poly.type
_entity_poly.pdbx_seq_one_letter_code
_entity_poly.pdbx_strand_id
1 'polypeptide(L)'
;MALLTVAVVLVAALGLLNLILLLGVIRRLREHTDLLSDQQGQPPAVMLEVGSIPGDFVSTTVDGRVLGRADLPPMTLVAFLSPSCEHCEEQLPLLVERARTMPGGPEHVWIVVVGKGPETEPYADRFTGLATVFVEPGTGALPLAFGVKGFPAFGLLDERGIVASTAFGIARLDLPVAR
;
A
#
# COMPACT_ATOMS: atom_id res chain seq x y z
N MET A 1 -15.82 -52.27 4.32
CA MET A 1 -15.82 -51.19 3.32
C MET A 1 -16.58 -49.97 3.79
N ALA A 2 -17.90 -50.04 4.02
CA ALA A 2 -18.71 -48.88 4.42
C ALA A 2 -18.21 -48.13 5.67
N LEU A 3 -17.78 -48.83 6.72
CA LEU A 3 -17.24 -48.22 7.94
C LEU A 3 -15.95 -47.41 7.70
N LEU A 4 -15.08 -47.87 6.80
CA LEU A 4 -13.87 -47.15 6.41
C LEU A 4 -14.22 -45.89 5.61
N THR A 5 -15.20 -45.99 4.71
CA THR A 5 -15.68 -44.84 3.94
C THR A 5 -16.27 -43.77 4.87
N VAL A 6 -17.09 -44.18 5.84
CA VAL A 6 -17.66 -43.27 6.85
C VAL A 6 -16.56 -42.63 7.68
N ALA A 7 -15.56 -43.39 8.14
CA ALA A 7 -14.44 -42.84 8.90
C ALA A 7 -13.62 -41.82 8.10
N VAL A 8 -13.32 -42.11 6.82
CA VAL A 8 -12.55 -41.20 5.94
C VAL A 8 -13.31 -39.91 5.68
N VAL A 9 -14.62 -39.99 5.39
CA VAL A 9 -15.46 -38.80 5.17
C VAL A 9 -15.50 -37.93 6.42
N LEU A 10 -15.63 -38.54 7.60
CA LEU A 10 -15.70 -37.83 8.87
C LEU A 10 -14.37 -37.11 9.20
N VAL A 11 -13.23 -37.78 8.95
CA VAL A 11 -11.89 -37.17 9.10
C VAL A 11 -11.68 -36.03 8.10
N ALA A 12 -12.08 -36.20 6.84
CA ALA A 12 -11.98 -35.15 5.84
C ALA A 12 -12.83 -33.91 6.19
N ALA A 13 -14.06 -34.14 6.66
CA ALA A 13 -14.95 -33.06 7.11
C ALA A 13 -14.38 -32.31 8.33
N LEU A 14 -13.85 -33.04 9.33
CA LEU A 14 -13.17 -32.45 10.48
C LEU A 14 -11.91 -31.67 10.07
N GLY A 15 -11.14 -32.19 9.11
CA GLY A 15 -9.96 -31.52 8.57
C GLY A 15 -10.31 -30.20 7.86
N LEU A 16 -11.36 -30.21 7.03
CA LEU A 16 -11.86 -29.00 6.36
C LEU A 16 -12.38 -27.98 7.37
N LEU A 17 -13.13 -28.43 8.39
CA LEU A 17 -13.61 -27.54 9.46
C LEU A 17 -12.44 -26.91 10.23
N ASN A 18 -11.42 -27.70 10.57
CA ASN A 18 -10.22 -27.21 11.25
C ASN A 18 -9.47 -26.19 10.39
N LEU A 19 -9.36 -26.42 9.07
CA LEU A 19 -8.77 -25.47 8.12
C LEU A 19 -9.56 -24.15 8.08
N ILE A 20 -10.88 -24.21 8.01
CA ILE A 20 -11.74 -23.01 8.03
C ILE A 20 -11.58 -22.24 9.34
N LEU A 21 -11.55 -22.93 10.48
CA LEU A 21 -11.33 -22.32 11.78
C LEU A 21 -9.94 -21.68 11.88
N LEU A 22 -8.88 -22.36 11.43
CA LEU A 22 -7.53 -21.80 11.40
C LEU A 22 -7.45 -20.57 10.50
N LEU A 23 -8.05 -20.60 9.31
CA LEU A 23 -8.10 -19.44 8.42
C LEU A 23 -8.86 -18.27 9.06
N GLY A 24 -9.98 -18.55 9.74
CA GLY A 24 -10.75 -17.55 10.48
C GLY A 24 -9.96 -16.94 11.64
N VAL A 25 -9.24 -17.76 12.41
CA VAL A 25 -8.38 -17.30 13.51
C VAL A 25 -7.21 -16.47 12.98
N ILE A 26 -6.56 -16.88 11.88
CA ILE A 26 -5.48 -16.10 11.26
C ILE A 26 -6.02 -14.75 10.76
N ARG A 27 -7.18 -14.73 10.10
CA ARG A 27 -7.84 -13.49 9.66
C ARG A 27 -8.12 -12.57 10.85
N ARG A 28 -8.71 -13.10 11.91
CA ARG A 28 -9.03 -12.35 13.13
C ARG A 28 -7.79 -11.85 13.89
N LEU A 29 -6.72 -12.64 13.92
CA LEU A 29 -5.47 -12.25 14.56
C LEU A 29 -4.76 -11.12 13.80
N ARG A 30 -4.80 -11.13 12.46
CA ARG A 30 -4.29 -10.00 11.66
C ARG A 30 -5.03 -8.71 12.01
N GLU A 31 -6.36 -8.77 12.02
CA GLU A 31 -7.22 -7.62 12.35
C GLU A 31 -6.92 -7.07 13.77
N HIS A 32 -6.69 -7.95 14.75
CA HIS A 32 -6.31 -7.52 16.10
C HIS A 32 -4.86 -7.00 16.22
N THR A 33 -3.93 -7.48 15.40
CA THR A 33 -2.54 -6.99 15.38
C THR A 33 -2.49 -5.56 14.82
N ASP A 34 -3.37 -5.26 13.87
CA ASP A 34 -3.53 -3.91 13.31
C ASP A 34 -4.11 -2.90 14.32
N LEU A 35 -4.88 -3.40 15.30
CA LEU A 35 -5.42 -2.63 16.44
C LEU A 35 -4.47 -2.56 17.64
N LEU A 36 -3.53 -3.49 17.79
CA LEU A 36 -2.53 -3.47 18.89
C LEU A 36 -1.32 -2.61 18.55
N SER A 37 -0.94 -2.56 17.27
CA SER A 37 0.04 -1.57 16.77
C SER A 37 -0.42 -0.12 17.01
N ASP A 38 -1.73 0.09 17.15
CA ASP A 38 -2.41 1.35 17.48
C ASP A 38 -2.01 1.91 18.87
N GLN A 39 -1.70 1.03 19.84
CA GLN A 39 -1.29 1.47 21.19
C GLN A 39 0.20 1.75 21.32
N GLN A 40 1.03 1.21 20.43
CA GLN A 40 2.50 1.30 20.55
C GLN A 40 3.11 2.36 19.63
N GLY A 41 2.33 3.03 18.78
CA GLY A 41 2.82 4.11 17.91
C GLY A 41 3.89 3.67 16.90
N GLN A 42 4.10 2.37 16.74
CA GLN A 42 5.04 1.81 15.79
C GLN A 42 4.24 1.33 14.57
N PRO A 43 4.14 2.13 13.49
CA PRO A 43 3.55 1.63 12.25
C PRO A 43 4.37 0.40 11.82
N PRO A 44 3.72 -0.68 11.36
CA PRO A 44 4.48 -1.82 10.87
C PRO A 44 5.37 -1.32 9.72
N ALA A 45 6.59 -1.85 9.59
CA ALA A 45 7.61 -1.33 8.67
C ALA A 45 7.29 -1.71 7.21
N VAL A 46 6.27 -1.09 6.61
CA VAL A 46 5.92 -1.27 5.18
C VAL A 46 6.88 -0.61 4.23
N MET A 47 7.53 0.46 4.67
CA MET A 47 8.44 1.28 3.87
C MET A 47 9.48 1.91 4.80
N LEU A 48 10.32 2.80 4.28
CA LEU A 48 11.29 3.56 5.06
C LEU A 48 10.69 4.18 6.33
N GLU A 49 11.49 4.22 7.39
CA GLU A 49 11.08 4.77 8.68
C GLU A 49 11.05 6.31 8.65
N VAL A 50 10.28 6.90 9.55
CA VAL A 50 10.24 8.36 9.76
C VAL A 50 11.66 8.90 10.02
N GLY A 51 12.00 10.01 9.38
CA GLY A 51 13.33 10.61 9.39
C GLY A 51 14.29 10.08 8.32
N SER A 52 13.89 9.05 7.56
CA SER A 52 14.69 8.52 6.46
C SER A 52 14.51 9.34 5.18
N ILE A 53 15.54 9.34 4.34
CA ILE A 53 15.49 9.92 2.99
C ILE A 53 15.36 8.77 1.99
N PRO A 54 14.42 8.83 1.03
CA PRO A 54 14.36 7.88 -0.07
C PRO A 54 15.69 7.82 -0.83
N GLY A 55 16.09 6.62 -1.25
CA GLY A 55 17.25 6.45 -2.12
C GLY A 55 17.10 7.21 -3.44
N ASP A 56 18.19 7.36 -4.19
CA ASP A 56 18.09 7.89 -5.55
C ASP A 56 17.27 6.94 -6.44
N PHE A 57 16.37 7.53 -7.22
CA PHE A 57 15.56 6.81 -8.19
C PHE A 57 15.37 7.69 -9.44
N VAL A 58 15.11 7.01 -10.55
CA VAL A 58 14.64 7.60 -11.80
C VAL A 58 13.56 6.65 -12.31
N SER A 59 12.36 7.18 -12.55
CA SER A 59 11.22 6.40 -13.01
C SER A 59 10.42 7.18 -14.05
N THR A 60 9.66 6.46 -14.86
CA THR A 60 8.80 7.03 -15.90
C THR A 60 7.35 6.94 -15.45
N THR A 61 6.67 8.07 -15.46
CA THR A 61 5.24 8.15 -15.17
C THR A 61 4.42 7.56 -16.32
N VAL A 62 3.14 7.26 -16.06
CA VAL A 62 2.21 6.75 -17.09
C VAL A 62 1.97 7.74 -18.23
N ASP A 63 2.14 9.04 -18.00
CA ASP A 63 2.08 10.09 -19.02
C ASP A 63 3.43 10.34 -19.73
N GLY A 64 4.44 9.50 -19.47
CA GLY A 64 5.71 9.49 -20.19
C GLY A 64 6.75 10.50 -19.70
N ARG A 65 6.52 11.15 -18.56
CA ARG A 65 7.51 12.04 -17.93
C ARG A 65 8.52 11.21 -17.15
N VAL A 66 9.80 11.52 -17.31
CA VAL A 66 10.86 10.92 -16.48
C VAL A 66 11.09 11.81 -15.28
N LEU A 67 10.86 11.27 -14.08
CA LEU A 67 11.02 11.98 -12.81
C LEU A 67 11.99 11.21 -11.91
N GLY A 68 12.82 11.96 -11.20
CA GLY A 68 13.70 11.43 -10.17
C GLY A 68 13.47 12.07 -8.82
N ARG A 69 14.35 11.77 -7.87
CA ARG A 69 14.27 12.31 -6.50
C ARG A 69 14.30 13.84 -6.46
N ALA A 70 15.03 14.48 -7.37
CA ALA A 70 15.12 15.94 -7.43
C ALA A 70 13.82 16.62 -7.90
N ASP A 71 12.93 15.87 -8.54
CA ASP A 71 11.65 16.37 -9.06
C ASP A 71 10.50 16.18 -8.05
N LEU A 72 10.79 15.66 -6.85
CA LEU A 72 9.80 15.53 -5.78
C LEU A 72 9.35 16.93 -5.33
N PRO A 73 8.05 17.24 -5.41
CA PRO A 73 7.53 18.47 -4.85
C PRO A 73 7.77 18.54 -3.33
N PRO A 74 7.89 19.74 -2.75
CA PRO A 74 7.92 19.89 -1.31
C PRO A 74 6.61 19.36 -0.74
N MET A 75 6.66 18.55 0.33
CA MET A 75 5.47 17.99 0.94
C MET A 75 4.66 17.08 0.01
N THR A 76 5.18 15.87 -0.23
CA THR A 76 4.60 14.91 -1.19
C THR A 76 3.98 13.71 -0.48
N LEU A 77 2.73 13.39 -0.79
CA LEU A 77 2.08 12.14 -0.43
C LEU A 77 2.48 11.07 -1.45
N VAL A 78 3.13 9.99 -0.98
CA VAL A 78 3.49 8.84 -1.80
C VAL A 78 2.65 7.63 -1.36
N ALA A 79 2.02 6.95 -2.32
CA ALA A 79 1.24 5.74 -2.08
C ALA A 79 1.73 4.60 -2.99
N PHE A 80 2.08 3.46 -2.39
CA PHE A 80 2.43 2.23 -3.09
C PHE A 80 1.27 1.25 -2.99
N LEU A 81 0.75 0.84 -4.14
CA LEU A 81 -0.46 0.00 -4.26
C LEU A 81 -0.19 -1.16 -5.19
N SER A 82 -0.93 -2.25 -5.06
CA SER A 82 -0.86 -3.38 -5.99
C SER A 82 -2.26 -3.80 -6.46
N PRO A 83 -2.48 -4.13 -7.75
CA PRO A 83 -3.81 -4.48 -8.26
C PRO A 83 -4.46 -5.71 -7.61
N SER A 84 -3.66 -6.63 -7.07
CA SER A 84 -4.12 -7.89 -6.45
C SER A 84 -4.27 -7.81 -4.92
N CYS A 85 -4.19 -6.60 -4.36
CA CYS A 85 -4.22 -6.35 -2.92
C CYS A 85 -5.62 -5.89 -2.47
N GLU A 86 -6.36 -6.77 -1.78
CA GLU A 86 -7.71 -6.48 -1.26
C GLU A 86 -7.74 -5.25 -0.34
N HIS A 87 -6.74 -5.13 0.55
CA HIS A 87 -6.65 -3.97 1.44
C HIS A 87 -6.35 -2.66 0.68
N CYS A 88 -5.68 -2.74 -0.47
CA CYS A 88 -5.42 -1.57 -1.30
C CYS A 88 -6.73 -1.03 -1.87
N GLU A 89 -7.64 -1.90 -2.33
CA GLU A 89 -8.97 -1.52 -2.80
C GLU A 89 -9.82 -0.84 -1.71
N GLU A 90 -9.78 -1.36 -0.48
CA GLU A 90 -10.49 -0.76 0.66
C GLU A 90 -10.06 0.67 0.97
N GLN A 91 -8.77 1.00 0.75
CA GLN A 91 -8.22 2.32 1.02
C GLN A 91 -8.46 3.34 -0.10
N LEU A 92 -8.88 2.91 -1.30
CA LEU A 92 -8.99 3.80 -2.46
C LEU A 92 -9.95 4.97 -2.31
N PRO A 93 -11.18 4.80 -1.75
CA PRO A 93 -12.09 5.93 -1.60
C PRO A 93 -11.47 7.05 -0.78
N LEU A 94 -10.80 6.70 0.32
CA LEU A 94 -10.15 7.65 1.19
C LEU A 94 -8.87 8.23 0.55
N LEU A 95 -8.11 7.43 -0.19
CA LEU A 95 -6.96 7.91 -0.97
C LEU A 95 -7.37 8.98 -1.98
N VAL A 96 -8.45 8.75 -2.72
CA VAL A 96 -8.96 9.72 -3.70
C VAL A 96 -9.42 11.00 -3.04
N GLU A 97 -10.16 10.90 -1.92
CA GLU A 97 -10.54 12.08 -1.13
C GLU A 97 -9.33 12.87 -0.68
N ARG A 98 -8.34 12.16 -0.12
CA ARG A 98 -7.16 12.80 0.43
C ARG A 98 -6.27 13.45 -0.62
N ALA A 99 -6.08 12.77 -1.76
CA ALA A 99 -5.38 13.31 -2.92
C ALA A 99 -6.03 14.61 -3.42
N ARG A 100 -7.36 14.69 -3.46
CA ARG A 100 -8.09 15.91 -3.85
C ARG A 100 -7.93 17.06 -2.86
N THR A 101 -7.79 16.75 -1.57
CA THR A 101 -7.61 17.75 -0.51
C THR A 101 -6.14 18.09 -0.22
N MET A 102 -5.20 17.47 -0.94
CA MET A 102 -3.78 17.68 -0.72
C MET A 102 -3.40 19.12 -1.09
N PRO A 103 -2.76 19.89 -0.17
CA PRO A 103 -2.24 21.20 -0.51
C PRO A 103 -1.20 21.08 -1.63
N GLY A 104 -1.27 21.96 -2.63
CA GLY A 104 -0.42 21.88 -3.83
C GLY A 104 -1.00 21.02 -4.96
N GLY A 105 -2.11 20.32 -4.71
CA GLY A 105 -2.86 19.63 -5.76
C GLY A 105 -2.22 18.30 -6.22
N PRO A 106 -2.58 17.80 -7.41
CA PRO A 106 -2.26 16.45 -7.85
C PRO A 106 -0.76 16.19 -8.08
N GLU A 107 0.05 17.24 -8.25
CA GLU A 107 1.50 17.10 -8.41
C GLU A 107 2.18 16.61 -7.13
N HIS A 108 1.63 16.98 -5.96
CA HIS A 108 2.10 16.59 -4.63
C HIS A 108 1.61 15.21 -4.20
N VAL A 109 0.94 14.48 -5.10
CA VAL A 109 0.46 13.12 -4.84
C VAL A 109 1.11 12.20 -5.86
N TRP A 110 1.90 11.26 -5.37
CA TRP A 110 2.60 10.27 -6.19
C TRP A 110 2.03 8.90 -5.89
N ILE A 111 1.48 8.25 -6.91
CA ILE A 111 0.91 6.91 -6.80
C ILE A 111 1.78 5.95 -7.60
N VAL A 112 2.34 4.96 -6.92
CA VAL A 112 3.18 3.93 -7.52
C VAL A 112 2.40 2.63 -7.51
N VAL A 113 1.91 2.23 -8.69
CA VAL A 113 1.27 0.94 -8.88
C VAL A 113 2.35 -0.11 -9.09
N VAL A 114 2.47 -1.00 -8.12
CA VAL A 114 3.47 -2.05 -8.07
C VAL A 114 2.86 -3.36 -8.55
N GLY A 115 3.31 -3.81 -9.72
CA GLY A 115 2.73 -4.97 -10.38
C GLY A 115 3.43 -5.31 -11.68
N LYS A 116 3.07 -6.48 -12.22
CA LYS A 116 3.42 -6.89 -13.58
C LYS A 116 2.15 -7.50 -14.18
N GLY A 117 1.81 -7.13 -15.40
CA GLY A 117 0.70 -7.75 -16.12
C GLY A 117 -0.38 -6.76 -16.57
N PRO A 118 -1.34 -7.26 -17.36
CA PRO A 118 -2.35 -6.44 -18.05
C PRO A 118 -3.32 -5.74 -17.09
N GLU A 119 -3.41 -6.15 -15.82
CA GLU A 119 -4.22 -5.52 -14.79
C GLU A 119 -3.59 -4.24 -14.21
N THR A 120 -2.29 -4.02 -14.45
CA THR A 120 -1.54 -2.92 -13.82
C THR A 120 -1.88 -1.57 -14.44
N GLU A 121 -2.00 -1.51 -15.77
CA GLU A 121 -2.33 -0.28 -16.50
C GLU A 121 -3.75 0.21 -16.20
N PRO A 122 -4.82 -0.62 -16.28
CA PRO A 122 -6.17 -0.20 -15.92
C PRO A 122 -6.29 0.23 -14.45
N TYR A 123 -5.49 -0.36 -13.56
CA TYR A 123 -5.45 0.04 -12.16
C TYR A 123 -4.81 1.42 -12.00
N ALA A 124 -3.71 1.69 -12.71
CA ALA A 124 -3.04 2.99 -12.73
C ALA A 124 -3.93 4.09 -13.31
N ASP A 125 -4.70 3.79 -14.36
CA ASP A 125 -5.62 4.74 -15.02
C ASP A 125 -6.66 5.35 -14.08
N ARG A 126 -7.01 4.66 -12.98
CA ARG A 126 -7.95 5.17 -11.96
C ARG A 126 -7.45 6.43 -11.27
N PHE A 127 -6.14 6.70 -11.32
CA PHE A 127 -5.49 7.82 -10.66
C PHE A 127 -5.08 8.94 -11.62
N THR A 128 -5.29 8.75 -12.92
CA THR A 128 -4.97 9.74 -13.94
C THR A 128 -5.71 11.06 -13.65
N GLY A 129 -4.96 12.16 -13.58
CA GLY A 129 -5.48 13.49 -13.27
C GLY A 129 -5.71 13.77 -11.77
N LEU A 130 -5.56 12.77 -10.90
CA LEU A 130 -5.61 12.93 -9.44
C LEU A 130 -4.23 12.91 -8.79
N ALA A 131 -3.24 12.31 -9.45
CA ALA A 131 -1.90 12.14 -8.96
C ALA A 131 -0.89 12.04 -10.12
N THR A 132 0.39 12.17 -9.79
CA THR A 132 1.49 11.69 -10.63
C THR A 132 1.60 10.18 -10.47
N VAL A 133 1.36 9.42 -11.53
CA VAL A 133 1.21 7.95 -11.46
C VAL A 133 2.40 7.26 -12.11
N PHE A 134 2.92 6.24 -11.44
CA PHE A 134 4.01 5.38 -11.90
C PHE A 134 3.55 3.92 -11.92
N VAL A 135 4.12 3.15 -12.84
CA VAL A 135 3.96 1.69 -12.87
C VAL A 135 5.34 1.07 -12.75
N GLU A 136 5.56 0.29 -11.70
CA GLU A 136 6.85 -0.32 -11.40
C GLU A 136 6.69 -1.80 -11.03
N PRO A 137 7.64 -2.68 -11.40
CA PRO A 137 7.69 -4.00 -10.81
C PRO A 137 8.04 -3.91 -9.31
N GLY A 138 7.80 -4.98 -8.54
CA GLY A 138 8.18 -5.01 -7.11
C GLY A 138 9.67 -4.80 -6.83
N THR A 139 10.52 -5.03 -7.82
CA THR A 139 11.98 -4.75 -7.79
C THR A 139 12.34 -3.47 -8.55
N GLY A 140 11.37 -2.60 -8.76
CA GLY A 140 11.50 -1.34 -9.49
C GLY A 140 12.25 -0.27 -8.70
N ALA A 141 12.61 0.83 -9.36
CA ALA A 141 13.44 1.87 -8.76
C ALA A 141 12.75 2.51 -7.54
N LEU A 142 11.46 2.85 -7.68
CA LEU A 142 10.67 3.48 -6.63
C LEU A 142 10.43 2.55 -5.41
N PRO A 143 9.91 1.30 -5.57
CA PRO A 143 9.75 0.40 -4.44
C PRO A 143 11.06 0.14 -3.67
N LEU A 144 12.18 0.03 -4.38
CA LEU A 144 13.50 -0.16 -3.75
C LEU A 144 13.99 1.11 -3.02
N ALA A 145 13.87 2.28 -3.63
CA ALA A 145 14.29 3.55 -3.04
C ALA A 145 13.51 3.89 -1.76
N PHE A 146 12.25 3.50 -1.69
CA PHE A 146 11.39 3.68 -0.52
C PHE A 146 11.35 2.45 0.42
N GLY A 147 12.16 1.42 0.15
CA GLY A 147 12.28 0.24 1.00
C GLY A 147 10.95 -0.48 1.23
N VAL A 148 10.10 -0.55 0.21
CA VAL A 148 8.74 -1.10 0.30
C VAL A 148 8.79 -2.62 0.53
N LYS A 149 8.14 -3.06 1.61
CA LYS A 149 8.09 -4.46 2.06
C LYS A 149 6.68 -5.05 2.03
N GLY A 150 5.66 -4.21 1.82
CA GLY A 150 4.26 -4.64 1.78
C GLY A 150 3.36 -3.59 1.14
N PHE A 151 2.10 -3.97 0.87
CA PHE A 151 1.09 -3.10 0.29
C PHE A 151 -0.20 -3.18 1.11
N PRO A 152 -0.97 -2.08 1.19
CA PRO A 152 -0.61 -0.72 0.76
C PRO A 152 0.45 -0.09 1.69
N ALA A 153 1.27 0.79 1.14
CA ALA A 153 2.21 1.60 1.91
C ALA A 153 2.00 3.08 1.58
N PHE A 154 1.73 3.89 2.60
CA PHE A 154 1.56 5.33 2.47
C PHE A 154 2.68 6.05 3.20
N GLY A 155 3.23 7.08 2.58
CA GLY A 155 4.25 7.93 3.17
C GLY A 155 3.97 9.40 2.87
N LEU A 156 4.17 10.26 3.86
CA LEU A 156 4.20 11.70 3.66
C LEU A 156 5.66 12.16 3.76
N LEU A 157 6.15 12.79 2.71
CA LEU A 157 7.43 13.47 2.71
C LEU A 157 7.23 14.91 3.21
N ASP A 158 8.23 15.45 3.92
CA ASP A 158 8.25 16.87 4.30
C ASP A 158 8.76 17.76 3.14
N GLU A 159 8.97 19.05 3.42
CA GLU A 159 9.50 20.03 2.47
C GLU A 159 10.91 19.70 1.95
N ARG A 160 11.64 18.81 2.64
CA ARG A 160 13.01 18.40 2.31
C ARG A 160 13.05 17.02 1.62
N GLY A 161 11.89 16.40 1.40
CA GLY A 161 11.81 15.04 0.86
C GLY A 161 12.15 13.96 1.87
N ILE A 162 12.15 14.28 3.18
CA ILE A 162 12.36 13.33 4.27
C ILE A 162 11.01 12.71 4.64
N VAL A 163 10.98 11.41 4.93
CA VAL A 163 9.78 10.72 5.40
C VAL A 163 9.35 11.30 6.75
N ALA A 164 8.25 12.05 6.76
CA ALA A 164 7.67 12.67 7.95
C ALA A 164 6.68 11.73 8.66
N SER A 165 5.96 10.91 7.90
CA SER A 165 4.96 9.97 8.42
C SER A 165 4.84 8.77 7.47
N THR A 166 4.56 7.59 8.02
CA THR A 166 4.25 6.38 7.24
C THR A 166 3.11 5.58 7.86
N ALA A 167 2.31 4.94 7.01
CA ALA A 167 1.16 4.16 7.45
C ALA A 167 0.79 3.05 6.46
N PHE A 168 0.13 2.03 7.00
CA PHE A 168 -0.59 1.01 6.21
C PHE A 168 -2.02 1.44 5.82
N GLY A 169 -2.58 2.45 6.48
CA GLY A 169 -3.90 2.99 6.15
C GLY A 169 -3.82 4.49 6.02
N ILE A 170 -4.39 5.07 4.96
CA ILE A 170 -4.22 6.50 4.68
C ILE A 170 -4.88 7.38 5.75
N ALA A 171 -5.92 6.89 6.42
CA ALA A 171 -6.54 7.57 7.58
C ALA A 171 -5.55 7.84 8.72
N ARG A 172 -4.48 7.06 8.82
CA ARG A 172 -3.47 7.14 9.88
C ARG A 172 -2.30 8.07 9.51
N LEU A 173 -2.29 8.63 8.31
CA LEU A 173 -1.24 9.54 7.87
C LEU A 173 -1.58 10.95 8.34
N ASP A 174 -0.66 11.59 9.07
CA ASP A 174 -0.78 12.98 9.54
C ASP A 174 -0.63 13.95 8.36
N LEU A 175 -1.68 14.01 7.54
CA LEU A 175 -1.70 14.79 6.34
C LEU A 175 -2.14 16.23 6.64
N PRO A 176 -1.47 17.23 6.09
CA PRO A 176 -1.93 18.60 6.16
C PRO A 176 -3.27 18.69 5.41
N VAL A 177 -4.28 19.25 6.06
CA VAL A 177 -5.58 19.53 5.44
C VAL A 177 -5.48 20.91 4.79
N ALA A 178 -5.77 21.02 3.50
CA ALA A 178 -5.94 22.33 2.87
C ALA A 178 -7.07 23.07 3.59
N ARG A 179 -6.74 24.22 4.22
CA ARG A 179 -7.71 25.14 4.81
C ARG A 179 -8.30 26.06 3.76
#